data_AF-A5KS82-F1
#
_entry.id   AF-A5KS82-F1
#
_cell.length_a   1.000
_cell.length_b   1.000
_cell.length_c   1.000
_cell.angle_alpha   90.00
_cell.angle_beta   90.00
_cell.angle_gamma   90.00
#
_symmetry.space_group_name_H-M   'P 1'
#
loop_
_entity.id
_entity.type
_entity.pdbx_description
1 polymer ?
#
loop_
_entity_poly.entity_id
_entity_poly.type
_entity_poly.pdbx_seq_one_letter_code
_entity_poly.pdbx_strand_id
1 'polypeptide(L)'
;MAHGGKSLTIFLNVEHNNDGTLKTSGSLASKVDTTDSRLSDARAPTVHASTHADGGSDPVTPVAIGAVTVTGGGKETAAAGAASGANTTVNLTNGNVQVLTLNASTTLAFSGATNGAACSLSLYLKQDATGSRVITWPSSVKWPNGVAPTLSTGANKIDLVVLETLDGGTTWFGALAGADYR
;
A
#
# COMPACT_ATOMS: atom_id res chain seq x y z
N MET A 1 -34.02 84.99 -50.84
CA MET A 1 -34.60 83.91 -50.00
C MET A 1 -33.63 82.74 -50.02
N ALA A 2 -33.28 82.23 -48.85
CA ALA A 2 -32.09 81.41 -48.61
C ALA A 2 -32.19 79.98 -49.17
N HIS A 3 -31.11 79.49 -49.78
CA HIS A 3 -30.91 78.06 -50.03
C HIS A 3 -30.43 77.38 -48.74
N GLY A 4 -31.37 76.76 -48.02
CA GLY A 4 -31.05 75.89 -46.89
C GLY A 4 -30.57 74.54 -47.38
N GLY A 5 -29.26 74.28 -47.26
CA GLY A 5 -28.68 72.95 -47.45
C GLY A 5 -29.31 71.95 -46.47
N LYS A 6 -29.86 70.85 -46.99
CA LYS A 6 -30.32 69.75 -46.13
C LYS A 6 -29.16 68.81 -45.91
N SER A 7 -28.61 68.84 -44.69
CA SER A 7 -27.69 67.83 -44.19
C SER A 7 -28.39 66.47 -44.19
N LEU A 8 -27.73 65.47 -44.78
CA LEU A 8 -28.13 64.07 -44.75
C LEU A 8 -27.82 63.50 -43.37
N THR A 9 -28.80 62.90 -42.71
CA THR A 9 -28.55 61.94 -41.62
C THR A 9 -29.35 60.69 -41.94
N ILE A 10 -28.69 59.67 -42.48
CA ILE A 10 -29.23 58.31 -42.47
C ILE A 10 -29.23 57.89 -41.01
N PHE A 11 -30.39 57.99 -40.35
CA PHE A 11 -30.60 57.28 -39.10
C PHE A 11 -30.69 55.80 -39.50
N LEU A 12 -29.61 55.04 -39.27
CA LEU A 12 -29.79 53.62 -38.99
C LEU A 12 -30.69 53.60 -37.76
N ASN A 13 -31.97 53.25 -37.93
CA ASN A 13 -32.91 53.05 -36.82
C ASN A 13 -32.41 51.87 -35.99
N VAL A 14 -31.42 52.11 -35.15
CA VAL A 14 -31.02 51.17 -34.12
C VAL A 14 -31.90 51.50 -32.93
N GLU A 15 -32.89 50.63 -32.69
CA GLU A 15 -33.74 50.82 -31.54
C GLU A 15 -32.93 50.62 -30.25
N HIS A 16 -33.18 51.46 -29.25
CA HIS A 16 -32.57 51.37 -27.91
C HIS A 16 -33.63 50.93 -26.88
N ASN A 17 -33.21 50.19 -25.85
CA ASN A 17 -34.02 49.90 -24.68
C ASN A 17 -34.33 51.19 -23.90
N ASN A 18 -35.35 51.15 -23.04
CA ASN A 18 -35.77 52.32 -22.27
C ASN A 18 -34.75 52.78 -21.20
N ASP A 19 -33.66 52.02 -21.02
CA ASP A 19 -32.52 52.34 -20.17
C ASP A 19 -31.31 52.90 -20.95
N GLY A 20 -31.48 53.17 -22.25
CA GLY A 20 -30.44 53.75 -23.12
C GLY A 20 -29.41 52.75 -23.65
N THR A 21 -29.56 51.46 -23.37
CA THR A 21 -28.74 50.42 -23.99
C THR A 21 -29.25 50.10 -25.41
N LEU A 22 -28.35 49.70 -26.31
CA LEU A 22 -28.75 49.18 -27.63
C LEU A 22 -29.71 47.99 -27.48
N LYS A 23 -30.80 47.93 -28.26
CA LYS A 23 -31.60 46.70 -28.37
C LYS A 23 -30.77 45.66 -29.11
N THR A 24 -29.95 44.93 -28.37
CA THR A 24 -29.38 43.68 -28.85
C THR A 24 -30.50 42.65 -28.87
N SER A 25 -30.56 41.81 -29.89
CA SER A 25 -31.61 40.79 -30.10
C SER A 25 -31.60 39.65 -29.06
N GLY A 26 -31.06 39.86 -27.86
CA GLY A 26 -30.95 38.88 -26.79
C GLY A 26 -30.70 39.55 -25.44
N SER A 27 -31.39 39.03 -24.42
CA SER A 27 -31.24 39.38 -23.00
C SER A 27 -29.78 39.28 -22.54
N LEU A 28 -29.37 40.16 -21.61
CA LEU A 28 -28.07 40.12 -20.91
C LEU A 28 -27.78 38.76 -20.22
N ALA A 29 -28.76 37.85 -20.16
CA ALA A 29 -28.61 36.45 -19.79
C ALA A 29 -27.70 35.62 -20.73
N SER A 30 -27.30 36.13 -21.91
CA SER A 30 -26.57 35.36 -22.92
C SER A 30 -25.05 35.64 -23.02
N LYS A 31 -24.44 36.38 -22.08
CA LYS A 31 -22.98 36.56 -22.13
C LYS A 31 -22.21 35.28 -21.76
N VAL A 32 -22.85 34.39 -21.00
CA VAL A 32 -22.53 32.97 -21.02
C VAL A 32 -23.45 32.39 -22.08
N ASP A 33 -22.91 32.19 -23.27
CA ASP A 33 -23.63 31.52 -24.35
C ASP A 33 -23.80 30.05 -23.92
N THR A 34 -24.95 29.72 -23.32
CA THR A 34 -25.29 28.34 -22.89
C THR A 34 -25.46 27.39 -24.07
N THR A 35 -25.44 27.93 -25.29
CA THR A 35 -25.44 27.21 -26.57
C THR A 35 -24.07 27.19 -27.25
N ASP A 36 -23.05 27.80 -26.65
CA ASP A 36 -21.67 27.67 -27.12
C ASP A 36 -21.31 26.19 -27.10
N SER A 37 -21.00 25.65 -28.28
CA SER A 37 -20.61 24.25 -28.45
C SER A 37 -19.43 23.83 -27.57
N ARG A 38 -18.60 24.77 -27.11
CA ARG A 38 -17.50 24.50 -26.17
C ARG A 38 -17.99 24.34 -24.72
N LEU A 39 -19.20 24.79 -24.41
CA LEU A 39 -19.88 24.62 -23.13
C LEU A 39 -20.87 23.45 -23.14
N SER A 40 -21.00 22.72 -24.25
CA SER A 40 -21.88 21.54 -24.35
C SER A 40 -21.56 20.47 -23.30
N ASP A 41 -20.29 20.40 -22.91
CA ASP A 41 -19.77 19.41 -21.97
C ASP A 41 -19.42 20.03 -20.60
N ALA A 42 -19.72 21.33 -20.42
CA ALA A 42 -19.45 22.06 -19.18
C ALA A 42 -20.46 21.63 -18.10
N ARG A 43 -20.13 20.54 -17.39
CA ARG A 43 -20.90 20.05 -16.24
C ARG A 43 -20.57 20.89 -15.00
N ALA A 44 -21.55 21.11 -14.13
CA ALA A 44 -21.27 21.58 -12.77
C ALA A 44 -20.30 20.56 -12.12
N PRO A 45 -19.17 21.00 -11.53
CA PRO A 45 -18.23 20.09 -10.87
C PRO A 45 -18.99 19.24 -9.85
N THR A 46 -19.15 17.96 -10.15
CA THR A 46 -19.75 17.02 -9.21
C THR A 46 -18.73 16.76 -8.12
N VAL A 47 -19.16 16.58 -6.87
CA VAL A 47 -18.25 16.21 -5.77
C VAL A 47 -17.63 14.85 -6.11
N HIS A 48 -16.39 14.85 -6.60
CA HIS A 48 -15.72 13.66 -7.14
C HIS A 48 -14.75 13.02 -6.12
N ALA A 49 -14.67 13.56 -4.89
CA ALA A 49 -13.90 12.93 -3.82
C ALA A 49 -14.35 11.47 -3.57
N SER A 50 -15.64 11.18 -3.75
CA SER A 50 -16.19 9.83 -3.58
C SER A 50 -15.83 8.87 -4.70
N THR A 51 -15.55 9.35 -5.93
CA THR A 51 -15.12 8.45 -7.03
C THR A 51 -13.69 7.98 -6.84
N HIS A 52 -12.88 8.79 -6.16
CA HIS A 52 -11.49 8.50 -5.78
C HIS A 52 -11.36 7.62 -4.53
N ALA A 53 -12.44 7.44 -3.76
CA ALA A 53 -12.43 6.52 -2.63
C ALA A 53 -12.19 5.07 -3.09
N ASP A 54 -11.63 4.23 -2.20
CA ASP A 54 -11.46 2.80 -2.48
C ASP A 54 -12.81 2.12 -2.79
N GLY A 55 -12.86 1.33 -3.86
CA GLY A 55 -14.11 0.76 -4.40
C GLY A 55 -15.01 1.74 -5.18
N GLY A 56 -14.60 2.99 -5.37
CA GLY A 56 -15.26 3.97 -6.24
C GLY A 56 -15.14 3.65 -7.74
N SER A 57 -15.68 4.52 -8.60
CA SER A 57 -15.63 4.33 -10.06
C SER A 57 -14.28 4.66 -10.69
N ASP A 58 -13.49 5.52 -10.04
CA ASP A 58 -12.12 5.88 -10.43
C ASP A 58 -11.23 5.94 -9.17
N PRO A 59 -11.06 4.80 -8.49
CA PRO A 59 -10.45 4.76 -7.16
C PRO A 59 -8.94 4.99 -7.25
N VAL A 60 -8.42 5.91 -6.44
CA VAL A 60 -6.97 5.91 -6.13
C VAL A 60 -6.72 4.88 -5.05
N THR A 61 -6.63 3.62 -5.48
CA THR A 61 -6.39 2.50 -4.56
C THR A 61 -5.05 2.68 -3.85
N PRO A 62 -4.88 2.16 -2.62
CA PRO A 62 -3.59 2.18 -1.93
C PRO A 62 -2.46 1.61 -2.79
N VAL A 63 -2.73 0.55 -3.57
CA VAL A 63 -1.76 -0.03 -4.51
C VAL A 63 -1.39 0.95 -5.64
N ALA A 64 -2.33 1.75 -6.14
CA ALA A 64 -2.08 2.69 -7.25
C ALA A 64 -1.14 3.83 -6.89
N ILE A 65 -1.06 4.21 -5.61
CA ILE A 65 -0.16 5.26 -5.11
C ILE A 65 1.07 4.69 -4.38
N GLY A 66 1.26 3.37 -4.41
CA GLY A 66 2.32 2.69 -3.66
C GLY A 66 2.16 2.82 -2.15
N ALA A 67 0.96 3.13 -1.66
CA ALA A 67 0.68 3.14 -0.24
C ALA A 67 0.71 1.71 0.30
N VAL A 68 1.39 1.53 1.42
CA VAL A 68 1.34 0.30 2.20
C VAL A 68 -0.12 0.03 2.55
N THR A 69 -0.62 -1.17 2.27
CA THR A 69 -1.97 -1.58 2.68
C THR A 69 -2.05 -1.60 4.20
N VAL A 70 -2.58 -0.53 4.80
CA VAL A 70 -2.67 -0.38 6.25
C VAL A 70 -3.91 -1.09 6.77
N THR A 71 -3.88 -2.42 6.82
CA THR A 71 -4.86 -3.16 7.62
C THR A 71 -4.44 -3.09 9.10
N GLY A 72 -4.66 -1.93 9.74
CA GLY A 72 -4.46 -1.73 11.18
C GLY A 72 -3.00 -1.59 11.66
N GLY A 73 -2.25 -0.63 11.09
CA GLY A 73 -0.83 -0.40 11.38
C GLY A 73 0.09 -1.34 10.59
N GLY A 74 1.40 -1.07 10.56
CA GLY A 74 2.39 -1.98 9.95
C GLY A 74 2.43 -3.30 10.72
N LYS A 75 1.55 -4.24 10.37
CA LYS A 75 1.48 -5.56 10.99
C LYS A 75 2.43 -6.50 10.27
N GLU A 76 3.21 -7.25 11.04
CA GLU A 76 3.88 -8.43 10.53
C GLU A 76 2.84 -9.50 10.14
N THR A 77 3.13 -10.26 9.10
CA THR A 77 2.26 -11.36 8.67
C THR A 77 2.74 -12.64 9.33
N ALA A 78 1.85 -13.30 10.08
CA ALA A 78 2.13 -14.58 10.70
C ALA A 78 1.71 -15.74 9.79
N ALA A 79 2.65 -16.64 9.51
CA ALA A 79 2.36 -17.92 8.90
C ALA A 79 1.58 -18.81 9.89
N ALA A 80 0.71 -19.66 9.35
CA ALA A 80 0.08 -20.71 10.15
C ALA A 80 1.14 -21.63 10.76
N GLY A 81 0.95 -22.04 12.01
CA GLY A 81 1.88 -22.94 12.68
C GLY A 81 2.01 -24.28 11.98
N ALA A 82 3.25 -24.75 11.82
CA ALA A 82 3.56 -26.02 11.16
C ALA A 82 4.40 -26.95 12.05
N ALA A 83 4.26 -28.26 11.85
CA ALA A 83 5.15 -29.25 12.46
C ALA A 83 6.45 -29.34 11.63
N SER A 84 7.61 -29.39 12.29
CA SER A 84 8.91 -29.27 11.60
C SER A 84 9.33 -30.53 10.83
N GLY A 85 8.94 -31.71 11.28
CA GLY A 85 9.53 -32.97 10.82
C GLY A 85 11.07 -32.96 10.92
N ALA A 86 11.73 -33.86 10.19
CA ALA A 86 13.20 -33.92 10.14
C ALA A 86 13.82 -32.81 9.27
N ASN A 87 13.05 -32.22 8.35
CA ASN A 87 13.47 -31.16 7.46
C ASN A 87 12.30 -30.20 7.25
N THR A 88 12.56 -28.91 7.41
CA THR A 88 11.56 -27.86 7.15
C THR A 88 12.16 -26.69 6.42
N THR A 89 11.44 -26.19 5.42
CA THR A 89 11.74 -24.90 4.79
C THR A 89 10.82 -23.83 5.36
N VAL A 90 11.40 -22.82 5.98
CA VAL A 90 10.69 -21.63 6.44
C VAL A 90 10.61 -20.66 5.27
N ASN A 91 9.40 -20.46 4.74
CA ASN A 91 9.16 -19.66 3.55
C ASN A 91 8.56 -18.29 3.90
N LEU A 92 9.32 -17.22 3.69
CA LEU A 92 8.92 -15.85 4.03
C LEU A 92 7.75 -15.33 3.18
N THR A 93 7.42 -15.96 2.05
CA THR A 93 6.20 -15.60 1.32
C THR A 93 4.92 -15.89 2.12
N ASN A 94 5.01 -16.75 3.13
CA ASN A 94 3.88 -17.06 4.02
C ASN A 94 3.77 -16.07 5.19
N GLY A 95 4.74 -15.17 5.35
CA GLY A 95 4.84 -14.23 6.45
C GLY A 95 6.24 -14.13 7.04
N ASN A 96 6.55 -12.99 7.65
CA ASN A 96 7.80 -12.74 8.37
C ASN A 96 7.73 -13.16 9.86
N VAL A 97 6.56 -13.56 10.37
CA VAL A 97 6.45 -14.29 11.64
C VAL A 97 6.14 -15.74 11.33
N GLN A 98 6.98 -16.65 11.81
CA GLN A 98 6.90 -18.07 11.52
C GLN A 98 6.82 -18.84 12.83
N VAL A 99 5.92 -19.83 12.89
CA VAL A 99 5.70 -20.64 14.10
C VAL A 99 5.92 -22.10 13.75
N LEU A 100 6.91 -22.73 14.38
CA LEU A 100 7.21 -24.15 14.19
C LEU A 100 7.06 -24.91 15.50
N THR A 101 6.32 -26.01 15.44
CA THR A 101 6.35 -27.05 16.48
C THR A 101 7.40 -28.09 16.10
N LEU A 102 8.44 -28.20 16.92
CA LEU A 102 9.50 -29.18 16.79
C LEU A 102 8.98 -30.55 17.27
N ASN A 103 8.46 -31.35 16.35
CA ASN A 103 8.04 -32.73 16.60
C ASN A 103 9.13 -33.78 16.28
N ALA A 104 10.26 -33.31 15.78
CA ALA A 104 11.50 -34.05 15.59
C ALA A 104 12.67 -33.07 15.60
N SER A 105 13.88 -33.57 15.84
CA SER A 105 15.10 -32.80 15.55
C SER A 105 15.13 -32.51 14.05
N THR A 106 15.33 -31.24 13.68
CA THR A 106 15.03 -30.76 12.33
C THR A 106 16.21 -30.01 11.72
N THR A 107 16.35 -30.09 10.40
CA THR A 107 17.23 -29.22 9.62
C THR A 107 16.41 -28.15 8.94
N LEU A 108 16.77 -26.88 9.15
CA LEU A 108 16.06 -25.75 8.55
C LEU A 108 16.70 -25.29 7.24
N ALA A 109 15.84 -24.84 6.34
CA ALA A 109 16.18 -24.04 5.17
C ALA A 109 15.30 -22.78 5.13
N PHE A 110 15.77 -21.73 4.46
CA PHE A 110 15.02 -20.48 4.27
C PHE A 110 14.76 -20.24 2.79
N SER A 111 13.56 -19.74 2.47
CA SER A 111 13.18 -19.34 1.12
C SER A 111 12.27 -18.12 1.14
N GLY A 112 12.04 -17.50 -0.03
CA GLY A 112 11.06 -16.42 -0.16
C GLY A 112 11.54 -15.05 0.35
N ALA A 113 12.80 -14.92 0.79
CA ALA A 113 13.40 -13.63 1.02
C ALA A 113 13.53 -12.87 -0.31
N THR A 114 13.23 -11.57 -0.29
CA THR A 114 13.25 -10.75 -1.50
C THR A 114 14.69 -10.42 -1.89
N ASN A 115 15.10 -10.86 -3.07
CA ASN A 115 16.46 -10.62 -3.57
C ASN A 115 16.83 -9.13 -3.56
N GLY A 116 18.02 -8.80 -3.07
CA GLY A 116 18.53 -7.43 -2.99
C GLY A 116 17.81 -6.52 -1.98
N ALA A 117 16.94 -7.08 -1.13
CA ALA A 117 16.25 -6.34 -0.07
C ALA A 117 16.60 -6.89 1.31
N ALA A 118 16.50 -6.01 2.30
CA ALA A 118 16.50 -6.42 3.69
C ALA A 118 15.18 -7.15 4.01
N CYS A 119 15.26 -8.25 4.75
CA CYS A 119 14.10 -8.98 5.24
C CYS A 119 14.34 -9.38 6.70
N SER A 120 13.31 -9.25 7.53
CA SER A 120 13.31 -9.74 8.90
C SER A 120 12.46 -11.00 9.02
N LEU A 121 12.80 -11.85 9.98
CA LEU A 121 12.09 -13.08 10.32
C LEU A 121 12.07 -13.24 11.85
N SER A 122 10.88 -13.32 12.41
CA SER A 122 10.64 -13.76 13.80
C SER A 122 10.21 -15.22 13.79
N LEU A 123 11.06 -16.10 14.30
CA LEU A 123 10.83 -17.55 14.32
C LEU A 123 10.53 -18.02 15.75
N TYR A 124 9.27 -18.35 15.99
CA TYR A 124 8.82 -19.00 17.21
C TYR A 124 9.01 -20.50 17.08
N LEU A 125 9.80 -21.06 17.99
CA LEU A 125 10.18 -22.47 18.01
C LEU A 125 9.59 -23.11 19.27
N LYS A 126 8.59 -23.96 19.09
CA LYS A 126 7.94 -24.68 20.19
C LYS A 126 8.42 -26.12 20.24
N GLN A 127 8.97 -26.55 21.36
CA GLN A 127 9.20 -27.98 21.63
C GLN A 127 7.87 -28.73 21.66
N ASP A 128 7.84 -29.98 21.17
CA ASP A 128 6.68 -30.85 21.36
C ASP A 128 6.48 -31.24 22.84
N ALA A 129 5.50 -32.12 23.09
CA ALA A 129 5.20 -32.60 24.44
C ALA A 129 6.31 -33.48 25.05
N THR A 130 7.33 -33.87 24.28
CA THR A 130 8.51 -34.62 24.76
C THR A 130 9.68 -33.68 25.05
N GLY A 131 9.92 -32.70 24.17
CA GLY A 131 11.03 -31.79 24.24
C GLY A 131 12.34 -32.38 23.69
N SER A 132 13.43 -31.67 23.97
CA SER A 132 14.80 -32.01 23.55
C SER A 132 14.99 -32.18 22.04
N ARG A 133 14.17 -31.52 21.22
CA ARG A 133 14.42 -31.42 19.77
C ARG A 133 15.50 -30.39 19.52
N VAL A 134 16.41 -30.71 18.60
CA VAL A 134 17.49 -29.81 18.18
C VAL A 134 17.26 -29.31 16.77
N ILE A 135 17.80 -28.12 16.48
CA ILE A 135 17.78 -27.53 15.15
C ILE A 135 19.20 -27.53 14.57
N THR A 136 19.32 -28.06 13.37
CA THR A 136 20.48 -27.83 12.50
C THR A 136 20.19 -26.60 11.64
N TRP A 137 20.86 -25.49 11.96
CA TRP A 137 20.73 -24.23 11.24
C TRP A 137 21.48 -24.25 9.90
N PRO A 138 20.97 -23.60 8.84
CA PRO A 138 21.70 -23.50 7.59
C PRO A 138 22.96 -22.64 7.75
N SER A 139 24.00 -22.94 6.96
CA SER A 139 25.31 -22.26 7.04
C SER A 139 25.27 -20.77 6.64
N SER A 140 24.19 -20.34 6.00
CA SER A 140 23.89 -18.93 5.72
C SER A 140 23.59 -18.13 6.99
N VAL A 141 23.22 -18.78 8.11
CA VAL A 141 23.01 -18.11 9.39
C VAL A 141 24.33 -17.86 10.11
N LYS A 142 24.57 -16.59 10.44
CA LYS A 142 25.68 -16.09 11.23
C LYS A 142 25.17 -15.74 12.61
N TRP A 143 25.81 -16.32 13.61
CA TRP A 143 25.52 -16.08 15.01
C TRP A 143 26.61 -15.22 15.64
N PRO A 144 26.30 -14.47 16.71
CA PRO A 144 27.31 -13.80 17.53
C PRO A 144 28.42 -14.78 17.94
N ASN A 145 29.68 -14.40 17.69
CA ASN A 145 30.85 -15.23 17.96
C ASN A 145 30.85 -16.61 17.26
N GLY A 146 30.01 -16.81 16.23
CA GLY A 146 29.92 -18.07 15.48
C GLY A 146 29.20 -19.21 16.20
N VAL A 147 28.53 -18.95 17.34
CA VAL A 147 27.88 -19.99 18.15
C VAL A 147 26.36 -19.86 18.07
N ALA A 148 25.69 -20.89 17.56
CA ALA A 148 24.23 -20.95 17.56
C ALA A 148 23.66 -20.96 18.99
N PRO A 149 22.50 -20.35 19.23
CA PRO A 149 21.91 -20.30 20.56
C PRO A 149 21.49 -21.69 21.05
N THR A 150 21.59 -21.90 22.36
CA THR A 150 20.99 -23.05 23.01
C THR A 150 19.49 -22.83 23.16
N LEU A 151 18.69 -23.72 22.57
CA LEU A 151 17.24 -23.71 22.69
C LEU A 151 16.79 -24.39 23.99
N SER A 152 15.60 -24.04 24.45
CA SER A 152 14.95 -24.73 25.56
C SER A 152 14.65 -26.17 25.19
N THR A 153 14.89 -27.09 26.12
CA THR A 153 14.69 -28.54 25.91
C THR A 153 13.44 -29.08 26.60
N GLY A 154 12.79 -28.30 27.47
CA GLY A 154 11.58 -28.70 28.15
C GLY A 154 10.40 -28.90 27.19
N ALA A 155 9.50 -29.82 27.53
CA ALA A 155 8.28 -30.03 26.78
C ALA A 155 7.45 -28.73 26.67
N ASN A 156 6.90 -28.47 25.48
CA ASN A 156 6.07 -27.31 25.16
C ASN A 156 6.73 -25.93 25.31
N LYS A 157 8.03 -25.88 25.64
CA LYS A 157 8.75 -24.60 25.76
C LYS A 157 8.88 -23.92 24.41
N ILE A 158 8.77 -22.60 24.43
CA ILE A 158 8.87 -21.76 23.25
C ILE A 158 10.12 -20.88 23.36
N ASP A 159 10.93 -20.89 22.32
CA ASP A 159 12.01 -19.95 22.11
C ASP A 159 11.66 -19.02 20.94
N LEU A 160 12.15 -17.78 20.99
CA LEU A 160 12.02 -16.80 19.92
C LEU A 160 13.41 -16.48 19.39
N VAL A 161 13.62 -16.81 18.12
CA VAL A 161 14.81 -16.42 17.35
C VAL A 161 14.40 -15.33 16.37
N VAL A 162 15.19 -14.26 16.30
CA VAL A 162 15.05 -13.24 15.26
C VAL A 162 16.20 -13.42 14.28
N LEU A 163 15.88 -13.40 12.99
CA LEU A 163 16.86 -13.39 11.92
C LEU A 163 16.62 -12.19 11.02
N GLU A 164 17.70 -11.57 10.55
CA GLU A 164 17.66 -10.51 9.55
C GLU A 164 18.63 -10.82 8.42
N THR A 165 18.21 -10.58 7.20
CA THR A 165 19.08 -10.58 6.03
C THR A 165 19.10 -9.19 5.44
N LEU A 166 20.25 -8.75 4.95
CA LEU A 166 20.39 -7.51 4.17
C LEU A 166 20.50 -7.78 2.66
N ASP A 167 20.77 -9.03 2.28
CA ASP A 167 21.12 -9.44 0.92
C ASP A 167 20.12 -10.45 0.31
N GLY A 168 18.84 -10.36 0.71
CA GLY A 168 17.78 -11.22 0.18
C GLY A 168 17.92 -12.70 0.50
N GLY A 169 18.59 -13.04 1.60
CA GLY A 169 18.63 -14.38 2.18
C GLY A 169 19.92 -15.15 1.93
N THR A 170 20.95 -14.51 1.36
CA THR A 170 22.28 -15.11 1.18
C THR A 170 22.99 -15.22 2.53
N THR A 171 22.89 -14.18 3.37
CA THR A 171 23.43 -14.12 4.73
C THR A 171 22.34 -13.72 5.70
N TRP A 172 22.17 -14.51 6.76
CA TRP A 172 21.25 -14.20 7.85
C TRP A 172 22.02 -13.91 9.12
N PHE A 173 21.72 -12.82 9.80
CA PHE A 173 22.21 -12.51 11.13
C PHE A 173 21.16 -12.95 12.14
N GLY A 174 21.49 -13.95 12.96
CA GLY A 174 20.57 -14.53 13.94
C GLY A 174 20.85 -14.06 15.36
N ALA A 175 19.80 -13.90 16.16
CA ALA A 175 19.88 -13.71 17.60
C ALA A 175 18.76 -14.48 18.31
N LEU A 176 19.05 -14.99 19.51
CA LEU A 176 18.02 -15.46 20.42
C LEU A 176 17.43 -14.25 21.13
N ALA A 177 16.17 -13.94 20.86
CA ALA A 177 15.47 -12.82 21.45
C ALA A 177 14.79 -13.18 22.78
N GLY A 178 14.43 -14.45 22.96
CA GLY A 178 13.87 -14.94 24.21
C GLY A 178 13.81 -16.47 24.24
N ALA A 179 13.81 -17.03 25.45
CA ALA A 179 13.81 -18.48 25.67
C ALA A 179 12.91 -18.86 26.85
N ASP A 180 12.54 -20.14 26.87
CA ASP A 180 11.82 -20.82 27.95
C ASP A 180 10.40 -20.29 28.26
N TYR A 181 9.76 -19.66 27.28
CA TYR A 181 8.35 -19.25 27.39
C TYR A 181 7.43 -20.48 27.57
N ARG A 182 6.28 -20.27 28.23
CA ARG A 182 5.27 -21.30 28.54
C ARG A 182 4.05 -21.20 27.65
#